data_AF-A0A838L5A8-F1
#
_entry.id   AF-A0A838L5A8-F1
#
_cell.length_a   1.000
_cell.length_b   1.000
_cell.length_c   1.000
_cell.angle_alpha   90.00
_cell.angle_beta   90.00
_cell.angle_gamma   90.00
#
_symmetry.space_group_name_H-M   'P 1'
#
loop_
_entity.id
_entity.type
_entity.pdbx_description
1 polymer ?
#
loop_
_entity_poly.entity_id
_entity_poly.type
_entity_poly.pdbx_seq_one_letter_code
_entity_poly.pdbx_strand_id
1 'polypeptide(L)'
;MIRCVDYWIGTRIFHPPIIWICQRLGLTQHAFSRYAWLAATLTIPARIGSGSEYANGGFILFAILAGVVITVATACLLDVPTTPLLDLRLLLWLIAGAQMVAQIAKSHLGPDTFWAFSWTVIGLFAEYAKTISTIPPRKPRATRPNRRSPAPSVSGA
;
A
#
# COMPACT_ATOMS: atom_id res chain seq x y z
N MET A 1 -5.11 24.73 -4.29
CA MET A 1 -4.08 24.11 -5.15
C MET A 1 -3.54 22.78 -4.61
N ILE A 2 -3.01 22.72 -3.37
CA ILE A 2 -2.44 21.49 -2.78
C ILE A 2 -3.38 20.27 -2.85
N ARG A 3 -4.68 20.44 -2.53
CA ARG A 3 -5.68 19.36 -2.60
C ARG A 3 -5.88 18.80 -4.02
N CYS A 4 -5.77 19.63 -5.05
CA CYS A 4 -5.91 19.20 -6.44
C CYS A 4 -4.71 18.34 -6.86
N VAL A 5 -3.51 18.73 -6.42
CA VAL A 5 -2.28 17.98 -6.67
C VAL A 5 -2.30 16.65 -5.93
N ASP A 6 -2.66 16.65 -4.64
CA ASP A 6 -2.82 15.43 -3.84
C ASP A 6 -3.83 14.46 -4.47
N TYR A 7 -4.98 14.97 -4.92
CA TYR A 7 -5.98 14.17 -5.61
C TYR A 7 -5.46 13.58 -6.93
N TRP A 8 -4.77 14.38 -7.74
CA TRP A 8 -4.18 13.93 -9.01
C TRP A 8 -3.12 12.85 -8.79
N ILE A 9 -2.26 13.02 -7.78
CA ILE A 9 -1.23 12.04 -7.42
C ILE A 9 -1.89 10.74 -6.95
N GLY A 10 -2.87 10.84 -6.05
CA GLY A 10 -3.59 9.69 -5.52
C GLY A 10 -4.26 8.88 -6.63
N THR A 11 -5.03 9.54 -7.50
CA THR A 11 -5.79 8.88 -8.57
C THR A 11 -4.92 8.31 -9.69
N ARG A 12 -3.80 8.96 -10.03
CA ARG A 12 -2.99 8.56 -11.18
C ARG A 12 -1.81 7.65 -10.84
N ILE A 13 -1.24 7.79 -9.64
CA ILE A 13 -0.01 7.08 -9.24
C ILE A 13 -0.32 5.96 -8.24
N PHE A 14 -1.11 6.24 -7.19
CA PHE A 14 -1.31 5.30 -6.09
C PHE A 14 -2.54 4.40 -6.27
N HIS A 15 -3.66 4.92 -6.74
CA HIS A 15 -4.91 4.15 -6.88
C HIS A 15 -4.77 2.93 -7.80
N PRO A 16 -4.18 3.02 -9.02
CA PRO A 16 -4.11 1.88 -9.92
C PRO A 16 -3.40 0.64 -9.32
N PRO A 17 -2.18 0.76 -8.74
CA PRO A 17 -1.52 -0.38 -8.12
C PRO A 17 -2.26 -0.88 -6.87
N ILE A 18 -2.82 0.01 -6.04
CA ILE A 18 -3.61 -0.40 -4.86
C ILE A 18 -4.81 -1.24 -5.28
N ILE A 19 -5.60 -0.75 -6.24
CA ILE A 19 -6.77 -1.45 -6.76
C ILE A 19 -6.37 -2.81 -7.33
N TRP A 20 -5.29 -2.87 -8.10
CA TRP A 20 -4.80 -4.12 -8.68
C TRP A 20 -4.40 -5.14 -7.61
N ILE A 21 -3.68 -4.73 -6.56
CA ILE A 21 -3.32 -5.62 -5.44
C ILE A 21 -4.57 -6.09 -4.70
N CYS A 22 -5.48 -5.17 -4.39
CA CYS A 22 -6.73 -5.49 -3.70
C CYS A 22 -7.57 -6.51 -4.50
N GLN A 23 -7.71 -6.31 -5.81
CA GLN A 23 -8.41 -7.25 -6.70
C GLN A 23 -7.70 -8.61 -6.82
N ARG A 24 -6.37 -8.64 -6.78
CA ARG A 24 -5.59 -9.87 -6.87
C ARG A 24 -5.70 -10.72 -5.59
N LEU A 25 -5.70 -10.06 -4.44
CA LEU A 25 -5.71 -10.70 -3.13
C LEU A 25 -7.13 -10.84 -2.54
N GLY A 26 -8.14 -10.26 -3.18
CA GLY A 26 -9.51 -10.25 -2.66
C GLY A 26 -9.67 -9.41 -1.40
N LEU A 27 -8.83 -8.39 -1.22
CA LEU A 27 -8.82 -7.53 -0.04
C LEU A 27 -9.69 -6.29 -0.25
N THR A 28 -10.28 -5.79 0.84
CA THR A 28 -10.91 -4.46 0.87
C THR A 28 -9.84 -3.36 0.97
N GLN A 29 -10.19 -2.13 0.60
CA GLN A 29 -9.25 -1.00 0.70
C GLN A 29 -8.82 -0.73 2.15
N HIS A 30 -9.69 -1.02 3.12
CA HIS A 30 -9.41 -0.86 4.54
C HIS A 30 -8.45 -1.94 5.04
N ALA A 31 -8.66 -3.19 4.62
CA ALA A 31 -7.73 -4.28 4.89
C ALA A 31 -6.34 -3.97 4.30
N PHE A 32 -6.27 -3.53 3.03
CA PHE A 32 -5.01 -3.15 2.40
C PHE A 32 -4.31 -2.00 3.14
N SER A 33 -5.05 -0.95 3.53
CA SER A 33 -4.50 0.17 4.29
C SER A 33 -3.85 -0.28 5.60
N ARG A 34 -4.50 -1.19 6.33
CA ARG A 34 -3.97 -1.76 7.58
C ARG A 34 -2.71 -2.59 7.35
N TYR A 35 -2.73 -3.48 6.35
CA TYR A 35 -1.54 -4.28 6.00
C TYR A 35 -0.38 -3.42 5.51
N ALA A 36 -0.65 -2.35 4.78
CA ALA A 36 0.36 -1.39 4.35
C ALA A 36 0.95 -0.65 5.56
N TRP A 37 0.13 -0.14 6.48
CA TRP A 37 0.62 0.48 7.72
C TRP A 37 1.44 -0.50 8.58
N LEU A 38 1.04 -1.76 8.63
CA LEU A 38 1.81 -2.80 9.27
C LEU A 38 3.18 -3.01 8.60
N ALA A 39 3.18 -3.16 7.27
CA ALA A 39 4.41 -3.32 6.49
C ALA A 39 5.34 -2.10 6.68
N ALA A 40 4.80 -0.89 6.73
CA ALA A 40 5.57 0.31 7.07
C ALA A 40 6.22 0.13 8.45
N THR A 41 5.48 -0.22 9.49
CA THR A 41 6.03 -0.45 10.84
C THR A 41 7.14 -1.51 10.85
N LEU A 42 7.02 -2.58 10.06
CA LEU A 42 8.04 -3.62 9.93
C LEU A 42 9.32 -3.15 9.22
N THR A 43 9.30 -2.06 8.46
CA THR A 43 10.51 -1.48 7.86
C THR A 43 11.33 -0.64 8.85
N ILE A 44 10.75 -0.26 10.01
CA ILE A 44 11.41 0.58 11.02
C ILE A 44 12.68 -0.06 11.60
N PRO A 45 12.69 -1.34 12.02
CA PRO A 45 13.89 -2.00 12.55
C PRO A 45 15.10 -1.94 11.61
N ALA A 46 14.86 -2.22 10.32
CA ALA A 46 15.94 -2.24 9.33
C ALA A 46 16.42 -0.83 8.93
N ARG A 47 15.70 0.23 9.32
CA ARG A 47 16.16 1.61 9.24
C ARG A 47 17.10 2.01 10.40
N ILE A 48 16.95 1.33 11.54
CA ILE A 48 17.72 1.60 12.76
C ILE A 48 19.00 0.77 12.79
N GLY A 49 18.96 -0.43 12.21
CA GLY A 49 20.12 -1.32 12.11
C GLY A 49 21.23 -0.84 11.16
N SER A 50 20.97 0.11 10.24
CA SER A 50 21.91 0.46 9.17
C SER A 50 22.86 1.63 9.46
N GLY A 51 22.82 2.27 10.64
CA GLY A 51 23.75 3.38 10.85
C GLY A 51 23.73 4.12 12.17
N SER A 52 23.36 3.50 13.29
CA SER A 52 23.46 4.20 14.58
C SER A 52 23.92 3.32 15.72
N GLU A 53 24.83 3.87 16.51
CA GLU A 53 25.19 3.43 17.87
C GLU A 53 23.97 3.44 18.82
N TYR A 54 22.80 3.89 18.34
CA TYR A 54 21.49 3.90 19.01
C TYR A 54 20.59 2.71 18.63
N ALA A 55 21.15 1.63 18.08
CA ALA A 55 20.47 0.34 17.90
C ALA A 55 20.16 -0.31 19.26
N ASN A 56 19.35 0.35 20.08
CA ASN A 56 18.81 -0.19 21.30
C ASN A 56 17.89 -1.34 20.89
N GLY A 57 18.32 -2.59 21.13
CA GLY A 57 17.54 -3.79 20.84
C GLY A 57 16.11 -3.73 21.40
N GLY A 58 15.89 -2.94 22.47
CA GLY A 58 14.56 -2.64 23.01
C GLY A 58 13.63 -1.89 22.05
N PHE A 59 14.13 -0.95 21.23
CA PHE A 59 13.31 -0.24 20.25
C PHE A 59 12.96 -1.13 19.06
N ILE A 60 13.90 -1.99 18.63
CA ILE A 60 13.65 -2.99 17.58
C ILE A 60 12.60 -3.99 18.05
N LEU A 61 12.76 -4.52 19.27
CA LEU A 61 11.79 -5.43 19.89
C LEU A 61 10.43 -4.76 20.07
N PHE A 62 10.38 -3.49 20.49
CA PHE A 62 9.16 -2.71 20.58
C PHE A 62 8.48 -2.53 19.21
N ALA A 63 9.24 -2.21 18.15
CA ALA A 63 8.68 -2.04 16.81
C ALA A 63 8.12 -3.35 16.25
N ILE A 64 8.78 -4.48 16.53
CA ILE A 64 8.29 -5.82 16.17
C ILE A 64 7.04 -6.16 16.98
N LEU A 65 7.04 -5.98 18.30
CA LEU A 65 5.88 -6.20 19.16
C LEU A 65 4.69 -5.32 18.77
N ALA A 66 4.92 -4.04 18.50
CA ALA A 66 3.90 -3.12 17.99
C ALA A 66 3.37 -3.59 16.64
N GLY A 67 4.24 -4.04 15.73
CA GLY A 67 3.85 -4.67 14.48
C GLY A 67 2.96 -5.90 14.70
N VAL A 68 3.35 -6.83 15.57
CA VAL A 68 2.55 -8.03 15.89
C VAL A 68 1.21 -7.66 16.51
N VAL A 69 1.18 -6.76 17.49
CA VAL A 69 -0.06 -6.30 18.14
C VAL A 69 -0.98 -5.61 17.12
N ILE A 70 -0.44 -4.76 16.24
CA ILE A 70 -1.19 -4.13 15.15
C ILE A 70 -1.68 -5.20 14.18
N THR A 71 -0.88 -6.21 13.83
CA THR A 71 -1.29 -7.30 12.94
C THR A 71 -2.48 -8.07 13.52
N VAL A 72 -2.37 -8.49 14.78
CA VAL A 72 -3.42 -9.23 15.48
C VAL A 72 -4.66 -8.36 15.64
N ALA A 73 -4.51 -7.09 16.03
CA ALA A 73 -5.61 -6.15 16.11
C ALA A 73 -6.27 -5.96 14.75
N THR A 74 -5.52 -5.82 13.67
CA THR A 74 -6.08 -5.63 12.32
C THR A 74 -6.74 -6.87 11.75
N ALA A 75 -6.29 -8.07 12.14
CA ALA A 75 -6.90 -9.35 11.77
C ALA A 75 -8.20 -9.63 12.56
N CYS A 76 -8.29 -9.15 13.81
CA CYS A 76 -9.45 -9.35 14.67
C CYS A 76 -10.48 -8.20 14.60
N LEU A 77 -10.06 -6.99 14.23
CA LEU A 77 -10.97 -5.86 14.03
C LEU A 77 -11.71 -6.05 12.71
N LEU A 78 -13.04 -6.11 12.78
CA LEU A 78 -13.95 -5.97 11.64
C LEU A 78 -13.49 -4.86 10.69
N ASP A 79 -13.88 -4.94 9.41
CA ASP A 79 -13.60 -3.94 8.36
C ASP A 79 -14.28 -2.60 8.68
N VAL A 80 -13.78 -1.91 9.71
CA VAL A 80 -14.22 -0.61 10.17
C VAL A 80 -13.62 0.43 9.21
N PRO A 81 -14.47 1.34 8.68
CA PRO A 81 -14.01 2.40 7.81
C PRO A 81 -12.98 3.25 8.54
N THR A 82 -11.80 3.38 7.92
CA THR A 82 -10.73 4.26 8.39
C THR A 82 -10.81 5.57 7.63
N THR A 83 -10.88 6.69 8.36
CA THR A 83 -10.96 8.01 7.75
C THR A 83 -9.62 8.40 7.13
N PRO A 84 -9.60 8.91 5.88
CA PRO A 84 -8.39 9.45 5.29
C PRO A 84 -8.02 10.77 5.97
N LEU A 85 -6.76 10.90 6.39
CA LEU A 85 -6.26 12.13 7.00
C LEU A 85 -5.37 12.88 6.00
N LEU A 86 -5.84 14.02 5.50
CA LEU A 86 -5.07 14.87 4.58
C LEU A 86 -3.76 15.33 5.23
N ASP A 87 -3.82 15.73 6.50
CA ASP A 87 -2.65 16.26 7.21
C ASP A 87 -1.57 15.20 7.40
N LEU A 88 -1.96 13.94 7.64
CA LEU A 88 -1.03 12.83 7.73
C LEU A 88 -0.35 12.55 6.37
N ARG A 89 -1.08 12.63 5.26
CA ARG A 89 -0.49 12.50 3.91
C ARG A 89 0.49 13.62 3.60
N LEU A 90 0.15 14.86 3.95
CA LEU A 90 1.04 16.01 3.77
C LEU A 90 2.30 15.86 4.63
N LEU A 91 2.15 15.41 5.87
CA LEU A 91 3.29 15.12 6.75
C LEU A 91 4.18 14.02 6.15
N LEU A 92 3.61 12.94 5.62
CA LEU A 92 4.37 11.89 4.94
C LEU A 92 5.11 12.40 3.71
N TRP A 93 4.49 13.25 2.89
CA TRP A 93 5.17 13.92 1.77
C TRP A 93 6.32 14.81 2.22
N LEU A 94 6.13 15.57 3.30
CA LEU A 94 7.16 16.43 3.87
C LEU A 94 8.34 15.60 4.40
N ILE A 95 8.06 14.49 5.09
CA ILE A 95 9.07 13.54 5.56
C ILE A 95 9.82 12.91 4.36
N ALA A 96 9.11 12.48 3.31
CA ALA A 96 9.75 11.94 2.10
C ALA A 96 10.66 12.98 1.43
N GLY A 97 10.19 14.23 1.29
CA GLY A 97 10.97 15.33 0.73
C GLY A 97 12.23 15.61 1.54
N ALA A 98 12.10 15.70 2.86
CA ALA A 98 13.24 15.90 3.77
C ALA A 98 14.27 14.76 3.67
N GLN A 99 13.81 13.50 3.61
CA GLN A 99 14.68 12.35 3.40
C GLN A 99 15.42 12.43 2.05
N MET A 100 14.74 12.87 0.99
CA MET A 100 15.33 13.02 -0.33
C MET A 100 16.48 14.04 -0.32
N VAL A 101 16.21 15.22 0.24
CA VAL A 101 17.20 16.27 0.37
C VAL A 101 18.39 15.81 1.22
N ALA A 102 18.14 15.14 2.35
CA ALA A 102 19.19 14.63 3.21
C ALA A 102 20.10 13.59 2.51
N GLN A 103 19.52 12.71 1.68
CA GLN A 103 20.29 11.68 0.98
C GLN A 103 21.06 12.24 -0.22
N ILE A 104 20.46 13.18 -0.96
CA ILE A 104 21.16 13.93 -2.01
C ILE A 104 22.34 14.70 -1.43
N ALA A 105 22.14 15.41 -0.31
CA ALA A 105 23.20 16.17 0.36
C ALA A 105 24.36 15.29 0.83
N LYS A 106 24.06 14.05 1.21
CA LYS A 106 25.07 13.06 1.61
C LYS A 106 25.77 12.37 0.44
N SER A 107 25.38 12.63 -0.82
CA SER A 107 25.88 11.93 -2.02
C SER A 107 25.72 10.40 -1.97
N HIS A 108 24.93 9.90 -1.03
CA HIS A 108 24.71 8.48 -0.79
C HIS A 108 23.37 8.10 -1.43
N LEU A 109 23.40 7.76 -2.72
CA LEU A 109 22.31 7.04 -3.38
C LEU A 109 22.61 5.53 -3.33
N GLY A 110 22.74 5.02 -2.11
CA GLY A 110 23.00 3.60 -1.84
C GLY A 110 21.74 2.80 -1.52
N PRO A 111 21.84 1.47 -1.34
CA PRO A 111 20.74 0.59 -0.94
C PRO A 111 20.00 1.06 0.32
N ASP A 112 20.71 1.69 1.26
CA ASP A 112 20.16 2.22 2.50
C ASP A 112 19.18 3.37 2.27
N THR A 113 19.34 4.09 1.16
CA THR A 113 18.41 5.14 0.70
C THR A 113 17.06 4.55 0.38
N PHE A 114 17.03 3.45 -0.36
CA PHE A 114 15.80 2.77 -0.72
C PHE A 114 15.06 2.32 0.53
N TRP A 115 15.79 1.75 1.49
CA TRP A 115 15.21 1.31 2.76
C TRP A 115 14.67 2.47 3.61
N ALA A 116 15.35 3.62 3.60
CA ALA A 116 14.89 4.83 4.26
C ALA A 116 13.57 5.35 3.68
N PHE A 117 13.37 5.23 2.37
CA PHE A 117 12.14 5.66 1.68
C PHE A 117 10.99 4.67 1.81
N SER A 118 11.29 3.37 1.93
CA SER A 118 10.27 2.30 1.99
C SER A 118 9.18 2.60 3.01
N TRP A 119 9.53 3.02 4.23
CA TRP A 119 8.54 3.37 5.26
C TRP A 119 7.55 4.44 4.79
N THR A 120 8.07 5.55 4.25
CA THR A 120 7.26 6.69 3.86
C THR A 120 6.42 6.40 2.63
N VAL A 121 6.98 5.67 1.66
CA VAL A 121 6.25 5.22 0.47
C VAL A 121 5.12 4.27 0.85
N ILE A 122 5.40 3.25 1.67
CA ILE A 122 4.39 2.29 2.12
C ILE A 122 3.31 3.00 2.96
N GLY A 123 3.69 3.96 3.81
CA GLY A 123 2.74 4.81 4.55
C GLY A 123 1.84 5.64 3.62
N LEU A 124 2.39 6.19 2.53
CA LEU A 124 1.60 6.89 1.51
C LEU A 124 0.63 5.94 0.81
N PHE A 125 1.04 4.73 0.45
CA PHE A 125 0.15 3.70 -0.08
C PHE A 125 -1.00 3.40 0.89
N ALA A 126 -0.69 3.29 2.19
CA ALA A 126 -1.67 3.02 3.22
C ALA A 126 -2.70 4.14 3.35
N GLU A 127 -2.27 5.40 3.32
CA GLU A 127 -3.18 6.55 3.40
C GLU A 127 -3.98 6.77 2.11
N TYR A 128 -3.37 6.62 0.94
CA TYR A 128 -4.10 6.73 -0.32
C TYR A 128 -5.11 5.61 -0.51
N ALA A 129 -4.88 4.41 0.06
CA ALA A 129 -5.89 3.35 0.05
C ALA A 129 -7.18 3.77 0.76
N LYS A 130 -7.10 4.55 1.85
CA LYS A 130 -8.28 5.07 2.57
C LYS A 130 -9.11 6.06 1.75
N THR A 131 -8.52 6.64 0.69
CA THR A 131 -9.22 7.58 -0.21
C THR A 131 -10.03 6.88 -1.30
N ILE A 132 -9.83 5.58 -1.49
CA ILE A 132 -10.58 4.79 -2.47
C ILE A 132 -11.95 4.47 -1.86
N SER A 133 -13.02 4.97 -2.47
CA SER A 133 -14.39 4.73 -1.96
C SER A 133 -14.89 3.32 -2.25
N THR A 134 -14.53 2.76 -3.41
CA THR A 134 -15.00 1.44 -3.83
C THR A 134 -13.98 0.79 -4.76
N ILE A 135 -13.60 -0.45 -4.46
CA ILE A 135 -12.77 -1.25 -5.36
C ILE A 135 -13.70 -1.81 -6.46
N PRO A 136 -13.44 -1.50 -7.74
CA PRO A 136 -14.28 -2.00 -8.82
C PRO A 136 -14.20 -3.53 -8.89
N PRO A 137 -15.30 -4.25 -9.17
CA PRO A 137 -15.28 -5.69 -9.34
C PRO A 137 -14.38 -6.06 -10.52
N ARG A 138 -13.61 -7.14 -10.37
CA ARG A 138 -12.72 -7.63 -11.43
C ARG A 138 -13.60 -8.05 -12.61
N LYS A 139 -13.50 -7.34 -13.74
CA LYS A 139 -14.25 -7.70 -14.96
C LYS A 139 -13.96 -9.16 -15.28
N PRO A 140 -14.98 -10.03 -15.38
CA PRO A 140 -14.75 -11.41 -15.79
C PRO A 140 -14.09 -11.35 -17.17
N ARG A 141 -12.95 -12.05 -17.30
CA ARG A 141 -12.28 -12.21 -18.59
C ARG A 141 -13.33 -12.79 -19.53
N ALA A 142 -13.76 -12.01 -20.53
CA ALA A 142 -14.80 -12.42 -21.45
C ALA A 142 -14.44 -13.82 -21.96
N THR A 143 -15.20 -14.82 -21.51
CA THR A 143 -15.06 -16.19 -21.98
C THR A 143 -15.29 -16.12 -23.47
N ARG A 144 -14.22 -16.30 -24.25
CA ARG A 144 -14.26 -16.28 -25.70
C ARG A 144 -15.38 -17.24 -26.13
N PRO A 145 -16.42 -16.80 -26.85
CA PRO A 145 -17.55 -17.66 -27.15
C PRO A 145 -17.05 -18.90 -27.88
N ASN A 146 -17.28 -20.06 -27.28
CA ASN A 146 -16.91 -21.35 -27.84
C ASN A 146 -17.68 -21.54 -29.14
N ARG A 147 -16.99 -21.40 -30.28
CA ARG A 147 -17.55 -21.42 -31.64
C ARG A 147 -17.84 -22.86 -32.11
N ARG A 148 -18.47 -23.67 -31.24
CA ARG A 148 -18.88 -25.04 -31.54
C ARG A 148 -20.28 -25.30 -30.98
N SER A 149 -21.28 -24.82 -31.71
CA SER A 149 -22.59 -25.47 -31.72
C SER A 149 -22.57 -26.47 -32.88
N PRO A 150 -22.88 -27.76 -32.66
CA PRO A 150 -23.13 -28.70 -33.74
C PRO A 150 -24.44 -28.31 -34.44
N ALA A 151 -24.44 -28.34 -35.77
CA ALA A 151 -25.64 -28.13 -36.57
C ALA A 151 -26.69 -29.22 -36.22
N PRO A 152 -27.98 -28.88 -36.07
CA PRO A 152 -29.03 -29.88 -35.99
C PRO A 152 -29.14 -30.57 -37.37
N SER A 153 -28.76 -31.85 -37.42
CA SER A 153 -29.11 -32.71 -38.55
C SER A 153 -30.63 -32.87 -38.56
N VAL A 154 -31.28 -32.22 -39.52
CA VAL A 154 -32.70 -32.38 -39.81
C VAL A 154 -32.92 -33.83 -40.26
N SER A 155 -33.71 -34.56 -39.49
CA SER A 155 -34.35 -35.81 -39.88
C SER A 155 -35.37 -35.49 -40.98
N GLY A 156 -35.18 -36.07 -42.16
CA GLY A 156 -36.14 -36.09 -43.26
C GLY A 156 -36.46 -37.54 -43.59
N ALA A 157 -37.75 -37.85 -43.53
CA ALA A 157 -38.38 -39.14 -43.77
C ALA A 157 -38.18 -39.69 -45.19
#